data_AF-A0A7J3FNK6-F1
#
_entry.id   AF-A0A7J3FNK6-F1
#
_cell.length_a   1.000
_cell.length_b   1.000
_cell.length_c   1.000
_cell.angle_alpha   90.00
_cell.angle_beta   90.00
_cell.angle_gamma   90.00
#
_symmetry.space_group_name_H-M   'P 1'
#
loop_
_entity.id
_entity.type
_entity.pdbx_description
1 polymer ?
#
loop_
_entity_poly.entity_id
_entity_poly.type
_entity_poly.pdbx_seq_one_letter_code
_entity_poly.pdbx_strand_id
1 'polypeptide(L)'
;MPSGSCSGVVISPLNKAEFKPDVVLMYVDPAQLTILSLAAAYKNGKDISCKISGRAACVYSIVPVLGDNETKIVLPCLGDRQNAHTQDYELIFSLPYHVLPDLIDGIEFLAKGVDLSRSPQE
;
A
#
# COMPACT_ATOMS: atom_id res chain seq x y z
N MET A 1 -10.31 13.41 -7.39
CA MET A 1 -10.76 13.04 -8.76
C MET A 1 -12.13 13.67 -9.02
N PRO A 2 -12.36 14.30 -10.19
CA PRO A 2 -13.66 14.83 -10.56
C PRO A 2 -14.72 13.73 -10.70
N SER A 3 -15.97 14.02 -10.31
CA SER A 3 -17.07 13.09 -10.53
C SER A 3 -17.27 12.80 -12.02
N GLY A 4 -17.44 11.53 -12.38
CA GLY A 4 -17.63 11.10 -13.78
C GLY A 4 -16.35 10.88 -14.59
N SER A 5 -15.16 11.10 -14.01
CA SER A 5 -13.89 10.90 -14.72
C SER A 5 -13.46 9.43 -14.86
N CYS A 6 -14.18 8.50 -14.20
CA CYS A 6 -13.86 7.07 -14.18
C CYS A 6 -15.15 6.25 -14.23
N SER A 7 -15.24 5.33 -15.19
CA SER A 7 -16.43 4.49 -15.41
C SER A 7 -16.43 3.19 -14.60
N GLY A 8 -15.27 2.80 -14.04
CA GLY A 8 -15.10 1.57 -13.29
C GLY A 8 -13.64 1.32 -12.93
N VAL A 9 -13.39 0.23 -12.19
CA VAL A 9 -12.04 -0.20 -11.82
C VAL A 9 -11.78 -1.61 -12.33
N VAL A 10 -10.56 -1.88 -12.75
CA VAL A 10 -10.07 -3.22 -13.06
C VAL A 10 -9.01 -3.60 -12.03
N ILE A 11 -9.09 -4.82 -11.51
CA ILE A 11 -8.22 -5.31 -10.44
C ILE A 11 -7.66 -6.66 -10.88
N SER A 12 -6.36 -6.85 -10.71
CA SER A 12 -5.69 -8.12 -10.94
C SER A 12 -4.53 -8.26 -9.94
N PRO A 13 -4.20 -9.48 -9.48
CA PRO A 13 -2.93 -9.73 -8.81
C PRO A 13 -1.78 -9.20 -9.67
N LEU A 14 -0.80 -8.52 -9.06
CA LEU A 14 0.24 -7.81 -9.80
C LEU A 14 1.03 -8.71 -10.76
N ASN A 15 1.25 -9.98 -10.40
CA ASN A 15 1.93 -10.98 -11.23
C ASN A 15 1.08 -11.55 -12.38
N LYS A 16 -0.21 -11.23 -12.43
CA LYS A 16 -1.17 -11.65 -13.47
C LYS A 16 -1.80 -10.45 -14.19
N ALA A 17 -1.33 -9.24 -13.94
CA ALA A 17 -1.85 -8.04 -14.58
C ALA A 17 -1.38 -7.98 -16.05
N GLU A 18 -2.32 -8.06 -16.99
CA GLU A 18 -2.07 -7.85 -18.43
C GLU A 18 -2.22 -6.37 -18.85
N PHE A 19 -2.29 -5.48 -17.86
CA PHE A 19 -2.40 -4.04 -18.03
C PHE A 19 -1.42 -3.33 -17.09
N LYS A 20 -1.07 -2.08 -17.41
CA LYS A 20 -0.29 -1.23 -16.51
C LYS A 20 -1.21 -0.67 -15.42
N PRO A 21 -1.03 -1.03 -14.14
CA PRO A 21 -1.86 -0.48 -13.05
C PRO A 21 -1.58 1.00 -12.84
N ASP A 22 -2.58 1.74 -12.33
CA ASP A 22 -2.37 3.09 -11.82
C ASP A 22 -1.95 3.09 -10.35
N VAL A 23 -2.52 2.17 -9.57
CA VAL A 23 -2.28 1.98 -8.13
C VAL A 23 -1.92 0.53 -7.87
N VAL A 24 -0.99 0.32 -6.94
CA VAL A 24 -0.71 -0.98 -6.32
C VAL A 24 -1.15 -0.89 -4.87
N LEU A 25 -1.83 -1.92 -4.39
CA LEU A 25 -2.26 -2.04 -3.00
C LEU A 25 -1.86 -3.41 -2.45
N MET A 26 -1.46 -3.43 -1.18
CA MET A 26 -1.04 -4.63 -0.47
C MET A 26 -1.70 -4.62 0.91
N TYR A 27 -2.24 -5.76 1.31
CA TYR A 27 -2.58 -6.02 2.70
C TYR A 27 -1.32 -6.54 3.40
N VAL A 28 -0.94 -5.90 4.49
CA VAL A 28 0.34 -6.12 5.16
C VAL A 28 0.18 -6.12 6.67
N ASP A 29 0.98 -6.93 7.36
CA ASP A 29 1.08 -6.86 8.81
C ASP A 29 1.95 -5.66 9.28
N PRO A 30 1.99 -5.33 10.58
CA PRO A 30 2.77 -4.19 11.08
C PRO A 30 4.28 -4.32 10.91
N ALA A 31 4.84 -5.54 10.89
CA ALA A 31 6.26 -5.77 10.69
C ALA A 31 6.65 -5.50 9.23
N GLN A 32 5.88 -6.03 8.28
CA GLN A 32 6.00 -5.73 6.86
C GLN A 32 5.83 -4.23 6.59
N LEU A 33 4.84 -3.61 7.22
CA LEU A 33 4.59 -2.17 7.09
C LEU A 33 5.78 -1.32 7.54
N THR A 34 6.49 -1.74 8.59
CA THR A 34 7.71 -1.06 9.06
C THR A 34 8.79 -1.06 7.97
N ILE A 35 9.04 -2.22 7.35
CA ILE A 35 10.01 -2.37 6.26
C ILE A 35 9.60 -1.51 5.05
N LEU A 36 8.33 -1.58 4.65
CA LEU A 36 7.80 -0.80 3.53
C LEU A 36 7.88 0.71 3.77
N SER A 37 7.65 1.15 5.01
CA SER A 37 7.76 2.56 5.38
C SER A 37 9.20 3.06 5.31
N LEU A 38 10.16 2.27 5.81
CA LEU A 38 11.58 2.57 5.68
C LEU A 38 12.03 2.60 4.20
N ALA A 39 11.58 1.63 3.40
CA ALA A 39 11.90 1.55 1.99
C ALA A 39 11.32 2.75 1.20
N ALA A 40 10.09 3.15 1.49
CA ALA A 40 9.48 4.32 0.86
C ALA A 40 10.19 5.64 1.21
N ALA A 41 10.68 5.76 2.44
CA ALA A 41 11.45 6.92 2.90
C ALA A 41 12.90 6.93 2.38
N TYR A 42 13.40 5.84 1.78
CA TYR A 42 14.82 5.70 1.38
C TYR A 42 15.31 6.83 0.45
N LYS A 43 14.51 7.23 -0.56
CA LYS A 43 14.94 8.24 -1.54
C LYS A 43 14.72 9.68 -1.08
N ASN A 44 13.69 9.95 -0.28
CA ASN A 44 13.23 11.32 -0.01
C ASN A 44 13.14 11.69 1.48
N GLY A 45 13.32 10.72 2.39
CA GLY A 45 13.23 10.91 3.84
C GLY A 45 11.86 11.35 4.35
N LYS A 46 10.79 11.20 3.56
CA LYS A 46 9.45 11.66 3.92
C LYS A 46 8.66 10.59 4.65
N ASP A 47 7.87 11.04 5.63
CA ASP A 47 6.87 10.21 6.28
C ASP A 47 5.69 9.92 5.36
N ILE A 48 5.07 8.76 5.55
CA ILE A 48 3.86 8.37 4.83
C ILE A 48 2.63 8.89 5.56
N SER A 49 1.76 9.58 4.83
CA SER A 49 0.46 9.99 5.38
C SER A 49 -0.46 8.79 5.61
N CYS A 50 -1.04 8.72 6.81
CA CYS A 50 -1.99 7.67 7.19
C CYS A 50 -3.37 8.29 7.47
N LYS A 51 -4.43 7.62 7.01
CA LYS A 51 -5.81 8.00 7.34
C LYS A 51 -6.52 6.85 8.03
N ILE A 52 -6.87 7.08 9.29
CA ILE A 52 -7.56 6.10 10.12
C ILE A 52 -9.06 6.37 10.05
N SER A 53 -9.81 5.45 9.45
CA SER A 53 -11.26 5.52 9.35
C SER A 53 -11.85 4.12 9.33
N GLY A 54 -12.92 3.87 10.10
CA GLY A 54 -13.63 2.59 10.10
C GLY A 54 -14.55 2.37 8.89
N ARG A 55 -14.44 3.21 7.85
CA ARG A 55 -15.28 3.18 6.65
C ARG A 55 -14.51 3.59 5.41
N ALA A 56 -15.01 3.19 4.25
CA ALA A 56 -14.52 3.64 2.94
C ALA A 56 -13.01 3.41 2.72
N ALA A 57 -12.45 2.33 3.28
CA ALA A 57 -11.04 2.01 3.08
C ALA A 57 -10.70 1.79 1.59
N CYS A 58 -11.61 1.22 0.81
CA CYS A 58 -11.51 1.11 -0.65
C CYS A 58 -11.37 2.48 -1.35
N VAL A 59 -12.01 3.53 -0.82
CA VAL A 59 -11.87 4.89 -1.35
C VAL A 59 -10.53 5.47 -0.93
N TYR A 60 -10.17 5.34 0.35
CA TYR A 60 -8.94 5.95 0.88
C TYR A 60 -7.65 5.29 0.40
N SER A 61 -7.69 4.01 -0.01
CA SER A 61 -6.54 3.28 -0.57
C SER A 61 -6.31 3.53 -2.06
N ILE A 62 -7.25 4.18 -2.76
CA ILE A 62 -7.18 4.38 -4.21
C ILE A 62 -7.25 5.86 -4.57
N VAL A 63 -8.30 6.57 -4.14
CA VAL A 63 -8.58 7.92 -4.61
C VAL A 63 -7.53 8.95 -4.16
N PRO A 64 -7.08 8.98 -2.88
CA PRO A 64 -5.99 9.87 -2.47
C PRO A 64 -4.65 9.50 -3.11
N VAL A 65 -4.40 8.21 -3.37
CA VAL A 65 -3.17 7.77 -4.05
C VAL A 65 -3.11 8.33 -5.47
N LEU A 66 -4.22 8.24 -6.22
CA LEU A 66 -4.35 8.83 -7.55
C LEU A 66 -4.37 10.36 -7.55
N GLY A 67 -4.98 10.97 -6.53
CA GLY A 67 -5.17 12.42 -6.44
C GLY A 67 -3.91 13.16 -6.00
N ASP A 68 -3.25 12.67 -4.96
CA ASP A 68 -2.07 13.29 -4.36
C ASP A 68 -0.77 12.77 -4.99
N ASN A 69 -0.84 11.65 -5.72
CA ASN A 69 0.31 10.96 -6.28
C ASN A 69 1.32 10.49 -5.21
N GLU A 70 0.79 10.03 -4.06
CA GLU A 70 1.57 9.67 -2.87
C GLU A 70 1.14 8.32 -2.30
N THR A 71 2.08 7.64 -1.66
CA THR A 71 1.85 6.43 -0.87
C THR A 71 0.94 6.74 0.32
N LYS A 72 -0.02 5.84 0.62
CA LYS A 72 -0.97 5.96 1.73
C LYS A 72 -1.05 4.67 2.54
N ILE A 73 -1.23 4.82 3.85
CA ILE A 73 -1.57 3.74 4.78
C ILE A 73 -3.02 3.92 5.24
N VAL A 74 -3.79 2.84 5.19
CA VAL A 74 -5.24 2.86 5.46
C VAL A 74 -5.64 1.72 6.39
N LEU A 75 -6.51 2.04 7.36
CA LEU A 75 -7.14 1.05 8.23
C LEU A 75 -8.25 0.30 7.46
N PRO A 76 -8.25 -1.05 7.42
CA PRO A 76 -9.34 -1.81 6.84
C PRO A 76 -10.67 -1.52 7.52
N CYS A 77 -11.74 -1.41 6.74
CA CYS A 77 -13.09 -1.23 7.27
C CYS A 77 -13.81 -2.58 7.46
N LEU A 78 -15.00 -2.56 8.08
CA LEU A 78 -15.80 -3.78 8.25
C LEU A 78 -16.09 -4.49 6.92
N GLY A 79 -16.22 -3.71 5.84
CA GLY A 79 -16.40 -4.25 4.49
C GLY A 79 -15.20 -5.07 4.01
N ASP A 80 -13.96 -4.62 4.25
CA ASP A 80 -12.74 -5.38 3.92
C ASP A 80 -12.68 -6.66 4.73
N ARG A 81 -12.94 -6.58 6.04
CA ARG A 81 -12.91 -7.74 6.94
C ARG A 81 -13.92 -8.81 6.53
N GLN A 82 -15.13 -8.40 6.19
CA GLN A 82 -16.23 -9.31 5.86
C GLN A 82 -16.15 -9.85 4.43
N ASN A 83 -15.75 -9.03 3.45
CA ASN A 83 -15.84 -9.38 2.03
C ASN A 83 -14.48 -9.67 1.37
N ALA A 84 -13.42 -9.00 1.81
CA ALA A 84 -12.06 -9.24 1.33
C ALA A 84 -11.27 -10.18 2.25
N HIS A 85 -11.87 -10.61 3.37
CA HIS A 85 -11.27 -11.49 4.38
C HIS A 85 -9.95 -10.97 4.96
N THR A 86 -9.81 -9.64 5.03
CA THR A 86 -8.67 -8.98 5.67
C THR A 86 -8.60 -9.32 7.16
N GLN A 87 -7.41 -9.65 7.64
CA GLN A 87 -7.16 -10.09 9.02
C GLN A 87 -7.16 -8.93 10.02
N ASP A 88 -7.32 -9.25 11.31
CA ASP A 88 -7.36 -8.27 12.41
C ASP A 88 -6.09 -7.47 12.59
N TYR A 89 -4.95 -8.05 12.21
CA TYR A 89 -3.64 -7.43 12.29
C TYR A 89 -3.18 -6.77 10.97
N GLU A 90 -3.95 -6.86 9.89
CA GLU A 90 -3.56 -6.32 8.60
C GLU A 90 -3.94 -4.83 8.45
N LEU A 91 -3.10 -4.13 7.69
CA LEU A 91 -3.28 -2.76 7.22
C LEU A 91 -3.14 -2.72 5.70
N ILE A 92 -3.69 -1.68 5.07
CA ILE A 92 -3.55 -1.49 3.63
C ILE A 92 -2.41 -0.50 3.37
N PHE A 93 -1.40 -0.94 2.63
CA PHE A 93 -0.36 -0.09 2.06
C PHE A 93 -0.64 0.09 0.57
N SER A 94 -0.70 1.33 0.09
CA SER A 94 -1.05 1.64 -1.29
C SER A 94 -0.12 2.71 -1.86
N LEU A 95 0.25 2.58 -3.13
CA LEU A 95 1.18 3.47 -3.81
C LEU A 95 0.84 3.62 -5.30
N PRO A 96 1.24 4.74 -5.93
CA PRO A 96 1.16 4.87 -7.38
C PRO A 96 2.10 3.86 -8.06
N TYR A 97 1.67 3.24 -9.16
CA TYR A 97 2.47 2.19 -9.81
C TYR A 97 3.86 2.65 -10.26
N HIS A 98 4.00 3.91 -10.69
CA HIS A 98 5.30 4.45 -11.12
C HIS A 98 6.29 4.64 -9.95
N VAL A 99 5.84 4.61 -8.69
CA VAL A 99 6.68 4.67 -7.48
C VAL A 99 7.15 3.27 -7.07
N LEU A 100 6.53 2.20 -7.58
CA LEU A 100 6.88 0.83 -7.24
C LEU A 100 8.37 0.49 -7.47
N PRO A 101 9.03 0.91 -8.57
CA PRO A 101 10.46 0.66 -8.75
C PRO A 101 11.31 1.27 -7.63
N ASP A 102 10.99 2.49 -7.19
CA ASP A 102 11.71 3.16 -6.10
C ASP A 102 11.54 2.42 -4.76
N LEU A 103 10.35 1.86 -4.52
CA LEU A 103 10.09 1.04 -3.35
C LEU A 103 10.92 -0.25 -3.38
N ILE A 104 11.03 -0.91 -4.55
CA ILE A 104 11.85 -2.11 -4.73
C ILE A 104 13.33 -1.79 -4.46
N ASP A 105 13.85 -0.69 -5.02
CA ASP A 105 15.22 -0.22 -4.75
C ASP A 105 15.47 -0.04 -3.24
N GLY A 106 14.50 0.57 -2.54
CA GLY A 106 14.56 0.77 -1.09
C GLY A 106 14.59 -0.54 -0.30
N ILE A 107 13.78 -1.53 -0.69
CA ILE A 107 13.77 -2.85 -0.06
C ILE A 107 15.12 -3.56 -0.29
N GLU A 108 15.65 -3.53 -1.51
CA GLU A 108 16.95 -4.14 -1.83
C GLU A 108 18.11 -3.46 -1.10
N PHE A 109 18.04 -2.13 -0.89
CA PHE A 109 19.01 -1.42 -0.07
C PHE A 109 18.95 -1.88 1.39
N LEU A 110 17.75 -1.95 1.97
CA LEU A 110 17.57 -2.40 3.36
C LEU A 110 18.04 -3.85 3.56
N ALA A 111 17.80 -4.73 2.59
CA ALA A 111 18.22 -6.13 2.64
C ALA A 111 19.75 -6.32 2.75
N LYS A 112 20.55 -5.32 2.37
CA LYS A 112 22.03 -5.36 2.50
C LYS A 112 22.52 -5.04 3.91
N GLY A 113 21.74 -4.28 4.69
CA GLY A 113 22.15 -3.76 6.00
C GLY A 113 21.30 -4.23 7.18
N VAL A 114 20.11 -4.77 6.91
CA VAL A 114 19.14 -5.22 7.89
C VAL A 114 18.75 -6.65 7.57
N ASP A 115 18.79 -7.52 8.58
CA ASP A 115 18.24 -8.87 8.48
C ASP A 115 16.70 -8.82 8.44
N LEU A 116 16.15 -8.82 7.23
CA LEU A 116 14.70 -8.81 6.99
C LEU A 116 14.01 -10.14 7.33
N SER A 117 14.76 -11.19 7.68
CA SER A 117 14.20 -12.50 8.07
C SER A 117 13.74 -12.56 9.53
N ARG A 118 14.04 -11.53 10.33
CA ARG A 118 13.59 -11.42 11.72
C ARG A 118 12.12 -11.03 11.78
N SER A 119 11.23 -12.02 11.86
CA SER A 119 9.91 -11.82 12.47
C SER A 119 10.08 -11.46 13.95
N PRO A 120 9.21 -10.63 14.55
CA PRO A 120 9.13 -10.51 15.99
C PRO A 120 8.97 -11.92 16.56
N GLN A 121 9.91 -12.35 17.41
CA GLN A 121 9.77 -13.62 18.12
C GLN A 121 8.54 -13.51 19.01
N GLU A 122 7.63 -14.49 18.92
CA GLU A 122 6.52 -14.70 19.87
C GLU A 122 7.01 -14.75 21.32
#